data_AF-A0A538B0J0-F1
#
_entry.id   AF-A0A538B0J0-F1
#
_cell.length_a   1.000
_cell.length_b   1.000
_cell.length_c   1.000
_cell.angle_alpha   90.00
_cell.angle_beta   90.00
_cell.angle_gamma   90.00
#
_symmetry.space_group_name_H-M   'P 1'
#
loop_
_entity.id
_entity.type
_entity.pdbx_description
1 polymer ?
#
loop_
_entity_poly.entity_id
_entity_poly.type
_entity_poly.pdbx_seq_one_letter_code
_entity_poly.pdbx_strand_id
1 'polypeptide(L)'
;MAATSNAPPTSIIKRLFVGRAFTSQHLEHTLLPKVLALPVFASDALSSVAYATGEILIALTLVTSHPQSYVMPIAIAIALLMAIVVSSYRQTVRAYPGGGGAYIVSKDNLGTLPGLVAAAALLFDYMMTVVVSVVAGVFAIGSAFEWANEHRVLLSILFVLLVTFANLRGARESGTVFAVPTYGFVISILILVVIGLARCLSGCPAVGVHSDLLPGAASTAAAVGLFAILKAFSQGATALTGVEAISNGVPAFKRPQARNAAATLAIMGTIAVTMFLGISWLATHMPGVVASEQRSVVAQIRASSSTGATGWSSPTG
;
A
#
# COMPACT_ATOMS: atom_id res chain seq x y z
N MET A 1 49.75 23.76 -12.04
CA MET A 1 49.06 24.67 -12.98
C MET A 1 47.57 24.35 -12.89
N ALA A 2 46.79 25.28 -12.35
CA ALA A 2 45.38 25.10 -12.06
C ALA A 2 44.57 24.99 -13.37
N ALA A 3 43.97 23.82 -13.60
CA ALA A 3 42.89 23.70 -14.59
C ALA A 3 41.59 24.13 -13.90
N THR A 4 41.24 25.40 -14.05
CA THR A 4 39.89 25.91 -13.76
C THR A 4 38.92 25.20 -14.70
N SER A 5 38.32 24.12 -14.21
CA SER A 5 37.20 23.45 -14.85
C SER A 5 36.03 24.43 -14.88
N ASN A 6 35.84 25.09 -16.02
CA ASN A 6 34.60 25.77 -16.38
C ASN A 6 33.51 24.70 -16.52
N ALA A 7 32.98 24.26 -15.40
CA ALA A 7 31.76 23.48 -15.40
C ALA A 7 30.63 24.43 -15.85
N PRO A 8 29.86 24.10 -16.91
CA PRO A 8 28.84 25.00 -17.44
C PRO A 8 27.86 25.40 -16.32
N PRO A 9 27.19 26.57 -16.37
CA PRO A 9 26.23 27.00 -15.33
C PRO A 9 25.11 25.98 -15.10
N THR A 10 24.81 25.16 -16.11
CA THR A 10 23.92 24.00 -16.00
C THR A 10 24.40 22.96 -14.98
N SER A 11 25.71 22.82 -14.76
CA SER A 11 26.29 21.91 -13.76
C SER A 11 26.03 22.37 -12.33
N ILE A 12 26.01 23.67 -12.04
CA ILE A 12 25.80 24.20 -10.68
C ILE A 12 24.32 24.12 -10.33
N ILE A 13 23.43 24.53 -11.25
CA ILE A 13 21.98 24.39 -11.09
C ILE A 13 21.60 22.90 -10.98
N LYS A 14 22.13 22.04 -11.87
CA LYS A 14 21.93 20.58 -11.80
C LYS A 14 22.46 20.00 -10.49
N ARG A 15 23.59 20.47 -9.97
CA ARG A 15 24.18 19.95 -8.71
C ARG A 15 23.48 20.48 -7.47
N LEU A 16 22.81 21.63 -7.55
CA LEU A 16 21.95 22.19 -6.50
C LEU A 16 20.62 21.41 -6.38
N PHE A 17 20.02 21.05 -7.53
CA PHE A 17 18.76 20.30 -7.59
C PHE A 17 18.93 18.77 -7.47
N VAL A 18 19.94 18.19 -8.12
CA VAL A 18 20.16 16.73 -8.25
C VAL A 18 21.27 16.22 -7.31
N GLY A 19 21.94 17.10 -6.57
CA GLY A 19 23.07 16.70 -5.72
C GLY A 19 24.34 16.35 -6.51
N ARG A 20 25.36 15.84 -5.82
CA ARG A 20 26.62 15.43 -6.46
C ARG A 20 26.40 14.16 -7.27
N ALA A 21 26.96 14.10 -8.48
CA ALA A 21 26.97 12.87 -9.26
C ALA A 21 27.71 11.76 -8.50
N PHE A 22 27.00 10.68 -8.20
CA PHE A 22 27.59 9.50 -7.55
C PHE A 22 28.34 8.67 -8.60
N THR A 23 29.54 8.24 -8.26
CA THR A 23 30.36 7.37 -9.11
C THR A 23 29.77 5.96 -9.06
N SER A 24 29.49 5.35 -10.22
CA SER A 24 28.82 4.04 -10.35
C SER A 24 29.52 2.87 -9.62
N GLN A 25 30.75 3.08 -9.14
CA GLN A 25 31.56 2.10 -8.40
C GLN A 25 31.17 1.96 -6.91
N HIS A 26 30.30 2.80 -6.35
CA HIS A 26 29.84 2.68 -4.95
C HIS A 26 28.46 2.00 -4.79
N LEU A 27 27.80 1.58 -5.87
CA LEU A 27 26.46 0.98 -5.85
C LEU A 27 26.44 -0.51 -5.43
N GLU A 28 27.58 -1.16 -5.20
CA GLU A 28 27.66 -2.58 -4.83
C GLU A 28 27.54 -2.87 -3.32
N HIS A 29 27.47 -1.89 -2.42
CA HIS A 29 27.72 -2.16 -0.99
C HIS A 29 26.67 -1.63 -0.01
N THR A 30 25.53 -2.33 0.08
CA THR A 30 24.98 -2.73 1.38
C THR A 30 23.88 -3.78 1.18
N LEU A 31 24.27 -5.06 1.28
CA LEU A 31 23.29 -6.13 1.29
C LEU A 31 22.35 -5.96 2.50
N LEU A 32 21.05 -5.89 2.24
CA LEU A 32 20.06 -5.63 3.27
C LEU A 32 19.78 -6.90 4.09
N PRO A 33 19.87 -6.84 5.43
CA PRO A 33 19.31 -7.90 6.26
C PRO A 33 17.78 -7.91 6.10
N LYS A 34 17.17 -9.08 6.28
CA LYS A 34 15.72 -9.30 6.17
C LYS A 34 14.86 -8.29 6.97
N VAL A 35 15.35 -7.84 8.11
CA VAL A 35 14.67 -6.84 8.96
C VAL A 35 14.62 -5.45 8.31
N LEU A 36 15.62 -5.07 7.53
CA LEU A 36 15.60 -3.81 6.79
C LEU A 36 14.99 -3.97 5.40
N ALA A 37 15.15 -5.15 4.79
CA ALA A 37 14.60 -5.45 3.48
C ALA A 37 13.06 -5.51 3.48
N LEU A 38 12.45 -6.03 4.56
CA LEU A 38 10.98 -6.08 4.66
C LEU A 38 10.37 -4.67 4.58
N PRO A 39 10.72 -3.69 5.43
CA PRO A 39 10.18 -2.34 5.30
C PRO A 39 10.45 -1.65 3.96
N VAL A 40 11.64 -1.87 3.40
CA VAL A 40 12.08 -1.21 2.17
C VAL A 40 11.31 -1.73 0.95
N PHE A 41 11.07 -3.04 0.87
CA PHE A 41 10.41 -3.65 -0.28
C PHE A 41 8.92 -3.93 -0.07
N ALA A 42 8.45 -4.10 1.16
CA ALA A 42 7.06 -4.42 1.47
C ALA A 42 6.19 -3.21 1.79
N SER A 43 6.75 -1.99 1.84
CA SER A 43 5.97 -0.80 2.19
C SER A 43 4.75 -0.62 1.29
N ASP A 44 4.91 -0.84 -0.02
CA ASP A 44 3.82 -0.73 -0.99
C ASP A 44 2.72 -1.76 -0.68
N ALA A 45 3.07 -3.05 -0.66
CA ALA A 45 2.14 -4.14 -0.37
C ALA A 45 1.39 -3.99 0.97
N LEU A 46 2.11 -3.60 2.02
CA LEU A 46 1.51 -3.43 3.34
C LEU A 46 0.59 -2.20 3.37
N SER A 47 0.92 -1.14 2.65
CA SER A 47 0.08 0.05 2.54
C SER A 47 -1.19 -0.21 1.72
N SER A 48 -1.11 -1.01 0.65
CA SER A 48 -2.25 -1.39 -0.19
C SER A 48 -3.37 -2.08 0.58
N VAL A 49 -3.00 -2.93 1.51
CA VAL A 49 -3.93 -3.64 2.39
C VAL A 49 -4.81 -2.67 3.20
N ALA A 50 -4.31 -1.51 3.59
CA ALA A 50 -5.05 -0.58 4.45
C ALA A 50 -6.18 0.17 3.72
N TYR A 51 -6.09 0.36 2.40
CA TYR A 51 -7.17 0.98 1.62
C TYR A 51 -8.02 -0.01 0.83
N ALA A 52 -7.53 -1.23 0.55
CA ALA A 52 -8.23 -2.22 -0.27
C ALA A 52 -9.65 -2.57 0.22
N THR A 53 -9.87 -2.64 1.54
CA THR A 53 -11.23 -2.85 2.10
C THR A 53 -12.18 -1.68 1.74
N GLY A 54 -11.65 -0.45 1.69
CA GLY A 54 -12.40 0.72 1.25
C GLY A 54 -12.80 0.63 -0.21
N GLU A 55 -11.89 0.19 -1.08
CA GLU A 55 -12.16 -0.02 -2.50
C GLU A 55 -13.27 -1.06 -2.74
N ILE A 56 -13.29 -2.15 -1.95
CA ILE A 56 -14.40 -3.12 -1.99
C ILE A 56 -15.73 -2.45 -1.62
N LEU A 57 -15.75 -1.64 -0.56
CA LEU A 57 -16.96 -0.91 -0.15
C LEU A 57 -17.39 0.11 -1.21
N ILE A 58 -16.47 0.84 -1.82
CA ILE A 58 -16.77 1.81 -2.89
C ILE A 58 -17.48 1.11 -4.06
N ALA A 59 -16.95 -0.03 -4.52
CA ALA A 59 -17.55 -0.81 -5.60
C ALA A 59 -18.99 -1.23 -5.31
N LEU A 60 -19.27 -1.63 -4.07
CA LEU A 60 -20.54 -2.21 -3.64
C LEU A 60 -21.58 -1.16 -3.22
N THR A 61 -21.16 -0.05 -2.63
CA THR A 61 -22.05 1.00 -2.11
C THR A 61 -22.90 1.63 -3.22
N LEU A 62 -22.39 1.65 -4.45
CA LEU A 62 -23.13 2.13 -5.63
C LEU A 62 -24.17 1.12 -6.14
N VAL A 63 -24.15 -0.12 -5.67
CA VAL A 63 -24.97 -1.22 -6.19
C VAL A 63 -25.96 -1.75 -5.16
N THR A 64 -25.61 -1.74 -3.88
CA THR A 64 -26.43 -2.29 -2.79
C THR A 64 -26.46 -1.39 -1.57
N SER A 65 -27.59 -1.43 -0.85
CA SER A 65 -27.78 -0.78 0.45
C SER A 65 -27.07 -1.49 1.61
N HIS A 66 -26.59 -2.72 1.40
CA HIS A 66 -25.92 -3.53 2.43
C HIS A 66 -24.54 -4.05 1.95
N PRO A 67 -23.61 -3.16 1.56
CA PRO A 67 -22.31 -3.55 1.01
C PRO A 67 -21.44 -4.36 2.00
N GLN A 68 -21.59 -4.12 3.30
CA GLN A 68 -20.77 -4.72 4.36
C GLN A 68 -20.83 -6.26 4.39
N SER A 69 -21.98 -6.84 4.03
CA SER A 69 -22.19 -8.30 4.04
C SER A 69 -21.35 -9.04 2.99
N TYR A 70 -20.96 -8.36 1.91
CA TYR A 70 -20.14 -8.92 0.83
C TYR A 70 -18.64 -8.71 1.02
N VAL A 71 -18.24 -7.78 1.91
CA VAL A 71 -16.82 -7.44 2.14
C VAL A 71 -16.03 -8.66 2.60
N MET A 72 -16.51 -9.38 3.63
CA MET A 72 -15.75 -10.49 4.20
C MET A 72 -15.59 -11.68 3.22
N PRO A 73 -16.63 -12.17 2.52
CA PRO A 73 -16.46 -13.21 1.49
C PRO A 73 -15.45 -12.82 0.40
N ILE A 74 -15.51 -11.57 -0.09
CA ILE A 74 -14.58 -11.06 -1.10
C ILE A 74 -13.16 -10.96 -0.53
N ALA A 75 -13.02 -10.48 0.70
CA ALA A 75 -11.73 -10.38 1.37
C ALA A 75 -11.07 -11.75 1.59
N ILE A 76 -11.86 -12.79 1.94
CA ILE A 76 -11.37 -14.17 2.04
C ILE A 76 -10.87 -14.66 0.67
N ALA A 77 -11.63 -14.42 -0.40
CA ALA A 77 -11.21 -14.82 -1.75
C ALA A 77 -9.89 -14.13 -2.17
N ILE A 78 -9.75 -12.84 -1.87
CA ILE A 78 -8.52 -12.07 -2.13
C ILE A 78 -7.36 -12.56 -1.26
N ALA A 79 -7.60 -12.89 0.02
CA ALA A 79 -6.59 -13.45 0.91
C ALA A 79 -6.08 -14.82 0.45
N LEU A 80 -6.98 -15.66 -0.09
CA LEU A 80 -6.60 -16.93 -0.72
C LEU A 80 -5.75 -16.69 -1.98
N LEU A 81 -6.14 -15.73 -2.83
CA LEU A 81 -5.35 -15.35 -3.98
C LEU A 81 -3.96 -14.84 -3.57
N MET A 82 -3.87 -14.01 -2.53
CA MET A 82 -2.61 -13.53 -1.96
C MET A 82 -1.73 -14.70 -1.50
N ALA A 83 -2.30 -15.69 -0.81
CA ALA A 83 -1.57 -16.88 -0.38
C ALA A 83 -1.02 -17.69 -1.56
N ILE A 84 -1.79 -17.83 -2.64
CA ILE A 84 -1.36 -18.48 -3.89
C ILE A 84 -0.21 -17.69 -4.52
N VAL A 85 -0.38 -16.37 -4.68
CA VAL A 85 0.61 -15.48 -5.30
C VAL A 85 1.92 -15.47 -4.51
N VAL A 86 1.87 -15.29 -3.19
CA VAL A 86 3.05 -15.35 -2.32
C VAL A 86 3.73 -16.71 -2.41
N SER A 87 2.96 -17.81 -2.44
CA SER A 87 3.53 -19.15 -2.59
C SER A 87 4.21 -19.35 -3.95
N SER A 88 3.64 -18.81 -5.02
CA SER A 88 4.24 -18.81 -6.36
C SER A 88 5.53 -17.99 -6.40
N TYR A 89 5.51 -16.75 -5.92
CA TYR A 89 6.71 -15.90 -5.86
C TYR A 89 7.83 -16.52 -5.03
N ARG A 90 7.52 -17.22 -3.93
CA ARG A 90 8.52 -17.95 -3.13
C ARG A 90 9.21 -19.06 -3.90
N GLN A 91 8.54 -19.70 -4.85
CA GLN A 91 9.16 -20.69 -5.75
C GLN A 91 10.01 -19.96 -6.78
N THR A 92 9.49 -18.91 -7.40
CA THR A 92 10.19 -18.10 -8.40
C THR A 92 11.51 -17.53 -7.89
N VAL A 93 11.52 -16.87 -6.72
CA VAL A 93 12.77 -16.28 -6.18
C VAL A 93 13.81 -17.33 -5.76
N ARG A 94 13.41 -18.59 -5.55
CA ARG A 94 14.34 -19.71 -5.30
C ARG A 94 14.94 -20.24 -6.59
N ALA A 95 14.14 -20.30 -7.66
CA ALA A 95 14.59 -20.70 -8.99
C ALA A 95 15.44 -19.62 -9.67
N TYR A 96 15.22 -18.34 -9.34
CA TYR A 96 15.91 -17.18 -9.92
C TYR A 96 16.66 -16.34 -8.87
N PRO A 97 17.78 -16.81 -8.29
CA PRO A 97 18.55 -16.05 -7.31
C PRO A 97 19.14 -14.74 -7.84
N GLY A 98 19.40 -14.65 -9.15
CA GLY A 98 19.95 -13.47 -9.82
C GLY A 98 18.92 -12.37 -10.13
N GLY A 99 17.62 -12.62 -9.89
CA GLY A 99 16.54 -11.67 -10.16
C GLY A 99 15.24 -12.39 -10.48
N GLY A 100 14.38 -12.58 -9.48
CA GLY A 100 13.09 -13.26 -9.62
C GLY A 100 11.97 -12.39 -10.19
N GLY A 101 12.33 -11.36 -10.97
CA GLY A 101 11.38 -10.38 -11.49
C GLY A 101 10.63 -10.86 -12.72
N ALA A 102 9.39 -10.38 -12.88
CA ALA A 102 8.48 -10.83 -13.92
C ALA A 102 9.10 -10.75 -15.34
N TYR A 103 9.87 -9.69 -15.63
CA TYR A 103 10.57 -9.55 -16.92
C TYR A 103 11.54 -10.69 -17.20
N ILE A 104 12.44 -11.01 -16.26
CA ILE A 104 13.49 -12.02 -16.43
C ILE A 104 12.84 -13.39 -16.60
N VAL A 105 11.90 -13.72 -15.72
CA VAL A 105 11.20 -15.01 -15.74
C VAL A 105 10.39 -15.18 -17.03
N SER A 106 9.63 -14.17 -17.45
CA SER A 106 8.87 -14.24 -18.70
C SER A 106 9.76 -14.33 -19.94
N LYS A 107 10.87 -13.58 -19.97
CA LYS A 107 11.80 -13.62 -21.10
C LYS A 107 12.46 -14.98 -21.26
N ASP A 108 12.92 -15.57 -20.15
CA ASP A 108 13.65 -16.84 -20.18
C ASP A 108 12.75 -18.02 -20.53
N ASN A 109 11.45 -17.96 -20.19
CA ASN A 109 10.52 -19.09 -20.39
C ASN A 109 9.59 -18.94 -21.60
N LEU A 110 9.22 -17.72 -21.99
CA LEU A 110 8.20 -17.44 -23.01
C LEU A 110 8.77 -16.64 -24.20
N GLY A 111 10.02 -16.21 -24.13
CA GLY A 111 10.69 -15.44 -25.17
C GLY A 111 10.48 -13.92 -25.07
N THR A 112 10.98 -13.21 -26.08
CA THR A 112 11.16 -11.76 -26.02
C THR A 112 9.85 -10.99 -25.97
N LEU A 113 8.85 -11.34 -26.79
CA LEU A 113 7.59 -10.59 -26.86
C LEU A 113 6.81 -10.63 -25.53
N PRO A 114 6.53 -11.80 -24.92
CA PRO A 114 5.89 -11.84 -23.61
C PRO A 114 6.73 -11.16 -22.51
N GLY A 115 8.06 -11.29 -22.57
CA GLY A 115 8.96 -10.56 -21.68
C GLY A 115 8.80 -9.04 -21.79
N LEU A 116 8.73 -8.50 -23.00
CA LEU A 116 8.51 -7.06 -23.22
C LEU A 116 7.15 -6.57 -22.72
N VAL A 117 6.09 -7.39 -22.86
CA VAL A 117 4.78 -7.08 -22.27
C VAL A 117 4.88 -7.01 -20.75
N ALA A 118 5.58 -7.96 -20.11
CA ALA A 118 5.82 -7.92 -18.67
C ALA A 118 6.63 -6.68 -18.23
N ALA A 119 7.64 -6.28 -19.01
CA ALA A 119 8.40 -5.05 -18.75
C ALA A 119 7.53 -3.80 -18.87
N ALA A 120 6.70 -3.70 -19.91
CA ALA A 120 5.78 -2.58 -20.07
C ALA A 120 4.78 -2.49 -18.91
N ALA A 121 4.20 -3.62 -18.52
CA ALA A 121 3.30 -3.69 -17.36
C ALA A 121 3.98 -3.22 -16.07
N LEU A 122 5.23 -3.63 -15.81
CA LEU A 122 6.01 -3.18 -14.64
C LEU A 122 6.29 -1.67 -14.65
N LEU A 123 6.47 -1.04 -15.82
CA LEU A 123 6.67 0.41 -15.89
C LEU A 123 5.38 1.17 -15.51
N PHE A 124 4.22 0.69 -15.98
CA PHE A 124 2.93 1.25 -15.59
C PHE A 124 2.64 1.02 -14.10
N ASP A 125 2.97 -0.18 -13.60
CA ASP A 125 2.86 -0.54 -12.19
C ASP A 125 3.65 0.44 -11.31
N TYR A 126 4.93 0.66 -11.60
CA TYR A 126 5.74 1.62 -10.84
C TYR A 126 5.24 3.06 -10.90
N MET A 127 4.67 3.49 -12.02
CA MET A 127 4.04 4.81 -12.13
C MET A 127 2.78 4.88 -11.26
N MET A 128 1.92 3.87 -11.34
CA MET A 128 0.67 3.81 -10.58
C MET A 128 0.91 3.64 -9.09
N THR A 129 1.92 2.89 -8.66
CA THR A 129 2.31 2.78 -7.25
C THR A 129 2.59 4.16 -6.64
N VAL A 130 3.35 5.02 -7.34
CA VAL A 130 3.63 6.38 -6.83
C VAL A 130 2.35 7.21 -6.77
N VAL A 131 1.52 7.17 -7.82
CA VAL A 131 0.28 7.93 -7.89
C VAL A 131 -0.69 7.50 -6.78
N VAL A 132 -0.97 6.20 -6.68
CA VAL A 132 -1.92 5.63 -5.72
C VAL A 132 -1.42 5.82 -4.29
N SER A 133 -0.14 5.58 -4.00
CA SER A 133 0.42 5.76 -2.66
C SER A 133 0.32 7.21 -2.19
N VAL A 134 0.61 8.19 -3.05
CA VAL A 134 0.51 9.60 -2.67
C VAL A 134 -0.94 10.02 -2.47
N VAL A 135 -1.85 9.62 -3.37
CA VAL A 135 -3.28 9.94 -3.24
C VAL A 135 -3.87 9.31 -1.98
N ALA A 136 -3.59 8.02 -1.72
CA ALA A 136 -4.03 7.33 -0.51
C ALA A 136 -3.43 7.95 0.76
N GLY A 137 -2.16 8.38 0.71
CA GLY A 137 -1.50 9.10 1.81
C GLY A 137 -2.15 10.44 2.12
N VAL A 138 -2.44 11.25 1.09
CA VAL A 138 -3.16 12.53 1.24
C VAL A 138 -4.58 12.29 1.76
N PHE A 139 -5.26 11.25 1.29
CA PHE A 139 -6.59 10.88 1.78
C PHE A 139 -6.57 10.46 3.26
N ALA A 140 -5.54 9.74 3.71
CA ALA A 140 -5.35 9.41 5.11
C ALA A 140 -5.07 10.65 5.98
N ILE A 141 -4.30 11.62 5.47
CA ILE A 141 -4.08 12.92 6.14
C ILE A 141 -5.39 13.71 6.22
N GLY A 142 -6.14 13.76 5.11
CA GLY A 142 -7.46 14.38 5.02
C GLY A 142 -8.49 13.78 6.00
N SER A 143 -8.36 12.48 6.29
CA SER A 143 -9.17 11.81 7.31
C SER A 143 -8.90 12.32 8.74
N ALA A 144 -7.73 12.91 9.00
CA ALA A 144 -7.34 13.47 10.30
C ALA A 144 -7.46 15.00 10.34
N PHE A 145 -7.33 15.68 9.20
CA PHE A 145 -7.35 17.13 9.09
C PHE A 145 -8.18 17.59 7.90
N GLU A 146 -9.31 18.26 8.15
CA GLU A 146 -10.27 18.67 7.11
C GLU A 146 -9.65 19.61 6.05
N TRP A 147 -8.75 20.51 6.44
CA TRP A 147 -8.06 21.42 5.51
C TRP A 147 -7.28 20.68 4.41
N ALA A 148 -6.84 19.45 4.68
CA ALA A 148 -6.13 18.63 3.70
C ALA A 148 -7.09 18.02 2.66
N ASN A 149 -8.37 17.82 2.98
CA ASN A 149 -9.38 17.39 2.01
C ASN A 149 -9.64 18.48 0.95
N GLU A 150 -9.75 19.74 1.37
CA GLU A 150 -9.93 20.89 0.47
C GLU A 150 -8.77 21.05 -0.52
N HIS A 151 -7.54 20.78 -0.06
CA HIS A 151 -6.31 20.97 -0.83
C HIS A 151 -5.71 19.66 -1.36
N ARG A 152 -6.51 18.59 -1.47
CA ARG A 152 -6.03 17.23 -1.81
C ARG A 152 -5.17 17.16 -3.08
N VAL A 153 -5.55 17.90 -4.12
CA VAL A 153 -4.80 17.94 -5.40
C VAL A 153 -3.46 18.63 -5.21
N LEU A 154 -3.45 19.79 -4.56
CA LEU A 154 -2.24 20.58 -4.30
C LEU A 154 -1.25 19.78 -3.43
N LEU A 155 -1.74 19.15 -2.35
CA LEU A 155 -0.93 18.31 -1.47
C LEU A 155 -0.36 17.09 -2.19
N SER A 156 -1.15 16.46 -3.07
CA SER A 156 -0.68 15.32 -3.87
C SER A 156 0.47 15.72 -4.79
N ILE A 157 0.33 16.84 -5.52
CA ILE A 157 1.39 17.36 -6.39
C ILE A 157 2.63 17.73 -5.56
N LEU A 158 2.44 18.39 -4.42
CA LEU A 158 3.53 18.76 -3.52
C LEU A 158 4.30 17.52 -3.02
N PHE A 159 3.61 16.48 -2.57
CA PHE A 159 4.27 15.26 -2.10
C PHE A 159 4.98 14.51 -3.22
N VAL A 160 4.41 14.44 -4.43
CA VAL A 160 5.12 13.88 -5.60
C VAL A 160 6.41 14.65 -5.84
N LEU A 161 6.36 15.99 -5.86
CA LEU A 161 7.56 16.82 -6.06
C LEU A 161 8.60 16.64 -4.94
N LEU A 162 8.15 16.51 -3.69
CA LEU A 162 9.03 16.26 -2.54
C LEU A 162 9.71 14.89 -2.65
N VAL A 163 8.96 13.84 -3.00
CA VAL A 163 9.52 12.50 -3.21
C VAL A 163 10.48 12.49 -4.40
N THR A 164 10.13 13.15 -5.50
CA THR A 164 11.03 13.34 -6.65
C THR A 164 12.32 14.03 -6.23
N PHE A 165 12.24 15.13 -5.49
CA PHE A 165 13.40 15.87 -5.02
C PHE A 165 14.26 15.06 -4.05
N ALA A 166 13.65 14.33 -3.12
CA ALA A 166 14.35 13.44 -2.19
C ALA A 166 15.08 12.31 -2.93
N ASN A 167 14.44 11.71 -3.94
CA ASN A 167 15.03 10.68 -4.78
C ASN A 167 16.19 11.23 -5.63
N LEU A 168 16.05 12.44 -6.18
CA LEU A 168 17.13 13.11 -6.92
C LEU A 168 18.34 13.42 -6.01
N ARG A 169 18.10 13.78 -4.74
CA ARG A 169 19.18 14.05 -3.76
C ARG A 169 19.84 12.80 -3.17
N GLY A 170 19.36 11.60 -3.50
CA GLY A 170 19.95 10.35 -3.01
C GLY A 170 19.56 9.99 -1.57
N ALA A 171 18.37 10.41 -1.09
CA ALA A 171 17.87 10.04 0.24
C ALA A 171 17.70 8.52 0.46
N ARG A 172 17.86 7.71 -0.59
CA ARG A 172 17.59 6.27 -0.64
C ARG A 172 18.66 5.38 0.02
N GLU A 173 19.80 5.92 0.44
CA GLU A 173 20.92 5.12 0.99
C GLU A 173 20.71 4.66 2.45
N SER A 174 19.78 5.26 3.20
CA SER A 174 19.54 4.89 4.59
C SER A 174 18.33 3.94 4.71
N GLY A 175 18.55 2.63 4.54
CA GLY A 175 17.51 1.62 4.73
C GLY A 175 16.82 1.68 6.10
N THR A 176 17.46 2.29 7.11
CA THR A 176 16.89 2.55 8.43
C THR A 176 15.85 3.67 8.44
N VAL A 177 15.97 4.68 7.59
CA VAL A 177 15.00 5.80 7.50
C VAL A 177 13.64 5.30 7.01
N PHE A 178 13.63 4.29 6.14
CA PHE A 178 12.40 3.66 5.65
C PHE A 178 11.85 2.59 6.61
N ALA A 179 12.68 2.03 7.50
CA ALA A 179 12.25 0.97 8.40
C ALA A 179 11.28 1.42 9.49
N VAL A 180 11.54 2.59 10.08
CA VAL A 180 10.76 3.11 11.22
C VAL A 180 9.30 3.39 10.84
N PRO A 181 9.00 4.13 9.75
CA PRO A 181 7.60 4.40 9.37
C PRO A 181 6.82 3.13 9.03
N THR A 182 7.42 2.19 8.29
CA THR A 182 6.71 0.98 7.87
C THR A 182 6.40 0.07 9.04
N TYR A 183 7.35 -0.17 9.96
CA TYR A 183 7.07 -0.98 11.15
C TYR A 183 6.10 -0.29 12.09
N GLY A 184 6.23 1.03 12.27
CA GLY A 184 5.27 1.82 13.04
C GLY A 184 3.85 1.69 12.49
N PHE A 185 3.70 1.76 11.17
CA PHE A 185 2.42 1.55 10.48
C PHE A 185 1.85 0.15 10.70
N VAL A 186 2.64 -0.91 10.46
CA VAL A 186 2.21 -2.31 10.68
C VAL A 186 1.75 -2.52 12.11
N ILE A 187 2.55 -2.10 13.09
CA ILE A 187 2.21 -2.22 14.51
C ILE A 187 0.93 -1.43 14.83
N SER A 188 0.78 -0.21 14.30
CA SER A 188 -0.40 0.63 14.53
C SER A 188 -1.68 -0.03 13.99
N ILE A 189 -1.64 -0.60 12.80
CA ILE A 189 -2.78 -1.31 12.22
C ILE A 189 -3.09 -2.60 12.99
N LEU A 190 -2.07 -3.37 13.39
CA LEU A 190 -2.30 -4.58 14.19
C LEU A 190 -2.91 -4.25 15.55
N ILE A 191 -2.45 -3.19 16.21
CA ILE A 191 -3.04 -2.68 17.47
C ILE A 191 -4.49 -2.26 17.23
N LEU A 192 -4.77 -1.50 16.17
CA LEU A 192 -6.14 -1.11 15.80
C LEU A 192 -7.03 -2.33 15.61
N VAL A 193 -6.56 -3.36 14.90
CA VAL A 193 -7.29 -4.61 14.68
C VAL A 193 -7.57 -5.31 16.01
N VAL A 194 -6.54 -5.52 16.84
CA VAL A 194 -6.69 -6.20 18.14
C VAL A 194 -7.65 -5.46 19.07
N ILE A 195 -7.53 -4.13 19.19
CA ILE A 195 -8.43 -3.31 20.01
C ILE A 195 -9.87 -3.37 19.46
N GLY A 196 -10.02 -3.26 18.13
CA GLY A 196 -11.33 -3.35 17.47
C GLY A 196 -12.01 -4.69 17.72
N LEU A 197 -11.28 -5.80 17.56
CA LEU A 197 -11.76 -7.16 17.85
C LEU A 197 -12.17 -7.29 19.32
N ALA A 198 -11.32 -6.83 20.25
CA ALA A 198 -11.59 -6.89 21.68
C ALA A 198 -12.87 -6.11 22.07
N ARG A 199 -13.09 -4.93 21.49
CA ARG A 199 -14.32 -4.15 21.73
C ARG A 199 -15.57 -4.81 21.19
N CYS A 200 -15.46 -5.49 20.04
CA CYS A 200 -16.57 -6.26 19.50
C CYS A 200 -17.00 -7.44 20.39
N LEU A 201 -16.16 -7.93 21.32
CA LEU A 201 -16.55 -8.96 22.28
C LEU A 201 -17.65 -8.50 23.25
N SER A 202 -17.68 -7.21 23.59
CA SER A 202 -18.71 -6.58 24.44
C SER A 202 -19.86 -5.97 23.63
N GLY A 203 -19.90 -6.22 22.31
CA GLY A 203 -20.78 -5.53 21.36
C GLY A 203 -20.00 -4.51 20.54
N CYS A 204 -20.03 -4.64 19.20
CA CYS A 204 -19.26 -3.77 18.32
C CYS A 204 -19.71 -2.30 18.45
N PRO A 205 -18.77 -1.36 18.68
CA PRO A 205 -19.11 0.05 18.72
C PRO A 205 -19.60 0.51 17.35
N ALA A 206 -20.68 1.28 17.32
CA ALA A 206 -21.12 1.95 16.11
C ALA A 206 -20.13 3.07 15.78
N VAL A 207 -19.75 3.17 14.50
CA VAL A 207 -19.09 4.36 13.97
C VAL A 207 -20.15 5.46 13.92
N GLY A 208 -19.86 6.62 14.51
CA GLY A 208 -20.75 7.77 14.44
C GLY A 208 -21.06 8.08 12.97
N VAL A 209 -22.35 8.05 12.62
CA VAL A 209 -22.80 8.31 11.25
C VAL A 209 -22.58 9.79 10.98
N HIS A 210 -21.46 10.12 10.35
CA HIS A 210 -21.30 11.42 9.72
C HIS A 210 -21.98 11.37 8.35
N SER A 211 -22.48 12.52 7.91
CA SER A 211 -23.21 12.74 6.65
C SER A 211 -22.38 12.48 5.37
N ASP A 212 -21.27 11.76 5.47
CA ASP A 212 -20.23 11.62 4.46
C ASP A 212 -20.43 10.38 3.57
N LEU A 213 -21.69 9.98 3.37
CA LEU A 213 -22.02 8.90 2.43
C LEU A 213 -21.66 9.33 1.02
N LEU A 214 -21.12 8.39 0.24
CA LEU A 214 -20.86 8.62 -1.18
C LEU A 214 -22.14 9.09 -1.90
N PRO A 215 -22.07 10.18 -2.70
CA PRO A 215 -23.18 10.58 -3.55
C PRO A 215 -23.60 9.43 -4.48
N GLY A 216 -24.90 9.13 -4.53
CA GLY A 216 -25.42 8.04 -5.37
C GLY A 216 -25.29 6.64 -4.77
N ALA A 217 -25.04 6.53 -3.46
CA ALA A 217 -25.19 5.26 -2.75
C ALA A 217 -26.58 4.65 -3.01
N ALA A 218 -26.62 3.35 -3.32
CA ALA A 218 -27.85 2.67 -3.68
C ALA A 218 -28.85 2.72 -2.52
N SER A 219 -30.01 3.34 -2.77
CA SER A 219 -31.11 3.46 -1.79
C SER A 219 -32.00 2.22 -1.74
N THR A 220 -31.87 1.31 -2.71
CA THR A 220 -32.64 0.07 -2.81
C THR A 220 -31.73 -1.14 -2.87
N ALA A 221 -32.17 -2.23 -2.26
CA ALA A 221 -31.51 -3.52 -2.35
C ALA A 221 -31.77 -4.14 -3.74
N ALA A 222 -31.11 -3.63 -4.78
CA ALA A 222 -31.07 -4.30 -6.06
C ALA A 222 -30.32 -5.64 -5.91
N ALA A 223 -30.73 -6.65 -6.68
CA ALA A 223 -30.02 -7.92 -6.70
C ALA A 223 -28.55 -7.68 -7.11
N VAL A 224 -27.62 -7.99 -6.20
CA VAL A 224 -26.19 -7.86 -6.48
C VAL A 224 -25.81 -8.92 -7.49
N GLY A 225 -25.72 -8.51 -8.76
CA GLY A 225 -25.31 -9.40 -9.85
C GLY A 225 -23.85 -9.82 -9.72
N LEU A 226 -23.50 -10.93 -10.36
CA LEU A 226 -22.12 -11.46 -10.39
C LEU A 226 -21.10 -10.41 -10.83
N PHE A 227 -21.46 -9.55 -11.79
CA PHE A 227 -20.59 -8.46 -12.25
C PHE A 227 -20.17 -7.50 -11.13
N ALA A 228 -21.09 -7.14 -10.23
CA ALA A 228 -20.78 -6.24 -9.11
C ALA A 228 -19.81 -6.90 -8.11
N ILE A 229 -19.99 -8.20 -7.85
CA ILE A 229 -19.08 -8.98 -7.00
C ILE A 229 -17.70 -9.05 -7.64
N LEU A 230 -17.60 -9.35 -8.94
CA LEU A 230 -16.34 -9.40 -9.67
C LEU A 230 -15.66 -8.03 -9.75
N LYS A 231 -16.42 -6.94 -9.91
CA LYS A 231 -15.90 -5.57 -9.85
C LYS A 231 -15.32 -5.26 -8.48
N ALA A 232 -16.05 -5.57 -7.41
CA ALA A 232 -15.58 -5.37 -6.04
C ALA A 232 -14.34 -6.23 -5.72
N PHE A 233 -14.32 -7.48 -6.19
CA PHE A 233 -13.13 -8.34 -6.10
C PHE A 233 -11.93 -7.74 -6.84
N SER A 234 -12.13 -7.25 -8.07
CA SER A 234 -11.07 -6.62 -8.86
C SER A 234 -10.53 -5.34 -8.21
N GLN A 235 -11.39 -4.54 -7.57
CA GLN A 235 -10.96 -3.34 -6.84
C GLN A 235 -10.21 -3.70 -5.55
N GLY A 236 -10.71 -4.69 -4.80
CA GLY A 236 -10.02 -5.19 -3.60
C GLY A 236 -8.71 -5.92 -3.89
N ALA A 237 -8.54 -6.49 -5.09
CA ALA A 237 -7.31 -7.16 -5.51
C ALA A 237 -6.10 -6.20 -5.58
N THR A 238 -6.32 -4.89 -5.48
CA THR A 238 -5.24 -3.91 -5.23
C THR A 238 -4.43 -4.22 -3.97
N ALA A 239 -4.98 -4.98 -3.01
CA ALA A 239 -4.23 -5.49 -1.86
C ALA A 239 -3.00 -6.35 -2.25
N LEU A 240 -2.95 -6.88 -3.48
CA LEU A 240 -1.85 -7.73 -3.98
C LEU A 240 -0.71 -6.94 -4.63
N THR A 241 -0.85 -5.63 -4.84
CA THR A 241 0.24 -4.82 -5.42
C THR A 241 1.42 -4.74 -4.47
N GLY A 242 2.64 -4.53 -4.97
CA GLY A 242 3.85 -4.41 -4.15
C GLY A 242 4.48 -5.74 -3.74
N VAL A 243 3.81 -6.88 -3.95
CA VAL A 243 4.37 -8.22 -3.65
C VAL A 243 5.58 -8.50 -4.54
N GLU A 244 5.50 -8.06 -5.79
CA GLU A 244 6.55 -8.17 -6.81
C GLU A 244 7.79 -7.34 -6.50
N ALA A 245 7.69 -6.29 -5.68
CA ALA A 245 8.84 -5.50 -5.26
C ALA A 245 9.90 -6.35 -4.54
N ILE A 246 9.49 -7.32 -3.70
CA ILE A 246 10.43 -8.24 -3.04
C ILE A 246 11.08 -9.20 -4.05
N SER A 247 10.33 -9.70 -5.03
CA SER A 247 10.88 -10.62 -6.05
C SER A 247 11.83 -9.92 -7.02
N ASN A 248 11.58 -8.65 -7.32
CA ASN A 248 12.47 -7.80 -8.10
C ASN A 248 13.73 -7.42 -7.29
N GLY A 249 13.59 -7.28 -5.97
CA GLY A 249 14.66 -6.88 -5.04
C GLY A 249 15.60 -8.00 -4.58
N VAL A 250 15.47 -9.24 -5.07
CA VAL A 250 16.26 -10.41 -4.59
C VAL A 250 17.78 -10.13 -4.52
N PRO A 251 18.44 -9.50 -5.52
CA PRO A 251 19.88 -9.24 -5.46
C PRO A 251 20.32 -8.36 -4.28
N ALA A 252 19.43 -7.51 -3.76
CA ALA A 252 19.72 -6.60 -2.65
C ALA A 252 19.72 -7.29 -1.28
N PHE A 253 19.23 -8.53 -1.17
CA PHE A 253 19.21 -9.26 0.10
C PHE A 253 20.59 -9.77 0.50
N LYS A 254 20.86 -9.84 1.81
CA LYS A 254 22.04 -10.55 2.34
C LYS A 254 22.04 -12.01 1.92
N ARG A 255 23.23 -12.55 1.62
CA ARG A 255 23.39 -13.97 1.27
C ARG A 255 22.96 -14.88 2.45
N PRO A 256 22.28 -16.02 2.20
CA PRO A 256 21.76 -16.48 0.91
C PRO A 256 20.51 -15.68 0.45
N GLN A 257 20.62 -15.00 -0.70
CA GLN A 257 19.63 -14.04 -1.22
C GLN A 257 18.24 -14.67 -1.39
N ALA A 258 18.15 -15.71 -2.21
CA ALA A 258 16.90 -16.41 -2.52
C ALA A 258 16.15 -16.90 -1.28
N ARG A 259 16.86 -17.47 -0.30
CA ARG A 259 16.25 -17.97 0.94
C ARG A 259 15.73 -16.82 1.80
N ASN A 260 16.48 -15.72 1.90
CA ASN A 260 16.08 -14.55 2.66
C ASN A 260 14.90 -13.81 2.00
N ALA A 261 14.90 -13.67 0.67
CA ALA A 261 13.78 -13.11 -0.08
C ALA A 261 12.51 -13.97 0.06
N ALA A 262 12.62 -15.29 -0.09
CA ALA A 262 11.49 -16.21 0.07
C ALA A 262 10.92 -16.25 1.50
N ALA A 263 11.76 -16.05 2.52
CA ALA A 263 11.29 -15.91 3.90
C ALA A 263 10.59 -14.56 4.12
N THR A 264 11.13 -13.49 3.53
CA THR A 264 10.57 -12.14 3.63
C THR A 264 9.20 -12.05 2.95
N LEU A 265 9.04 -12.67 1.77
CA LEU A 265 7.74 -12.82 1.09
C LEU A 265 6.71 -13.53 1.97
N ALA A 266 7.10 -14.60 2.66
CA ALA A 266 6.18 -15.33 3.56
C ALA A 266 5.75 -14.45 4.74
N ILE A 267 6.70 -13.78 5.40
CA ILE A 267 6.42 -12.88 6.53
C ILE A 267 5.50 -11.74 6.08
N MET A 268 5.85 -11.08 4.97
CA MET A 268 5.04 -10.01 4.39
C MET A 268 3.62 -10.49 4.07
N GLY A 269 3.48 -11.61 3.35
CA GLY A 269 2.19 -12.17 2.98
C GLY A 269 1.32 -12.52 4.20
N THR A 270 1.91 -13.09 5.25
CA THR A 270 1.19 -13.36 6.50
C THR A 270 0.72 -12.07 7.16
N ILE A 271 1.59 -11.08 7.32
CA ILE A 271 1.24 -9.78 7.92
C ILE A 271 0.13 -9.10 7.10
N ALA A 272 0.29 -9.04 5.78
CA ALA A 272 -0.68 -8.44 4.85
C ALA A 272 -2.04 -9.12 4.96
N VAL A 273 -2.11 -10.46 4.91
CA VAL A 273 -3.37 -11.21 5.05
C VAL A 273 -4.01 -10.97 6.43
N THR A 274 -3.24 -10.97 7.51
CA THR A 274 -3.76 -10.71 8.86
C THR A 274 -4.34 -9.29 8.97
N MET A 275 -3.61 -8.28 8.48
CA MET A 275 -4.09 -6.89 8.47
C MET A 275 -5.36 -6.76 7.61
N PHE A 276 -5.35 -7.32 6.41
CA PHE A 276 -6.45 -7.20 5.45
C PHE A 276 -7.74 -7.86 5.95
N LEU A 277 -7.65 -9.09 6.45
CA LEU A 277 -8.80 -9.78 7.02
C LEU A 277 -9.26 -9.13 8.32
N GLY A 278 -8.34 -8.61 9.14
CA GLY A 278 -8.68 -7.88 10.36
C GLY A 278 -9.48 -6.60 10.07
N ILE A 279 -9.00 -5.77 9.14
CA ILE A 279 -9.71 -4.55 8.72
C ILE A 279 -11.06 -4.91 8.08
N SER A 280 -11.09 -5.90 7.20
CA SER A 280 -12.31 -6.33 6.50
C SER A 280 -13.35 -6.90 7.47
N TRP A 281 -12.93 -7.69 8.46
CA TRP A 281 -13.83 -8.20 9.49
C TRP A 281 -14.45 -7.06 10.31
N LEU A 282 -13.63 -6.10 10.73
CA LEU A 282 -14.11 -4.92 11.48
C LEU A 282 -15.06 -4.08 10.62
N ALA A 283 -14.75 -3.86 9.35
CA ALA A 283 -15.62 -3.16 8.42
C ALA A 283 -16.96 -3.86 8.19
N THR A 284 -16.99 -5.20 8.25
CA THR A 284 -18.24 -5.97 8.16
C THR A 284 -19.08 -5.91 9.44
N HIS A 285 -18.45 -5.89 10.62
CA HIS A 285 -19.16 -6.04 11.90
C HIS A 285 -19.41 -4.73 12.65
N MET A 286 -18.63 -3.68 12.41
CA MET A 286 -18.87 -2.37 13.02
C MET A 286 -19.96 -1.62 12.23
N PRO A 287 -21.12 -1.34 12.85
CA PRO A 287 -22.18 -0.57 12.19
C PRO A 287 -21.67 0.83 11.84
N GLY A 288 -22.03 1.32 10.65
CA GLY A 288 -21.67 2.68 10.21
C GLY A 288 -20.33 2.80 9.50
N VAL A 289 -19.55 1.72 9.36
CA VAL A 289 -18.40 1.72 8.42
C VAL A 289 -18.95 1.74 6.99
N VAL A 290 -18.63 2.81 6.26
CA VAL A 290 -19.14 3.07 4.91
C VAL A 290 -18.04 3.60 4.00
N ALA A 291 -18.23 3.49 2.70
CA ALA A 291 -17.37 4.19 1.76
C ALA A 291 -17.65 5.71 1.82
N SER A 292 -16.59 6.51 1.89
CA SER A 292 -16.64 7.96 2.11
C SER A 292 -15.55 8.67 1.31
N GLU A 293 -15.84 9.89 0.85
CA GLU A 293 -14.85 10.75 0.18
C GLU A 293 -13.92 11.51 1.14
N GLN A 294 -14.26 11.54 2.43
CA GLN A 294 -13.53 12.34 3.42
C GLN A 294 -12.72 11.50 4.41
N ARG A 295 -13.18 10.28 4.70
CA ARG A 295 -12.57 9.43 5.73
C ARG A 295 -12.32 8.01 5.24
N SER A 296 -11.07 7.58 5.36
CA SER A 296 -10.69 6.18 5.12
C SER A 296 -11.38 5.22 6.10
N VAL A 297 -11.55 3.97 5.67
CA VAL A 297 -12.12 2.89 6.51
C VAL A 297 -11.33 2.71 7.81
N VAL A 298 -10.00 2.77 7.72
CA VAL A 298 -9.11 2.69 8.90
C VAL A 298 -9.37 3.85 9.87
N ALA A 299 -9.57 5.07 9.37
CA ALA A 299 -9.90 6.22 10.21
C ALA A 299 -11.28 6.08 10.88
N GLN A 300 -12.27 5.55 10.17
CA GLN A 300 -13.61 5.27 10.71
C GLN A 300 -13.54 4.23 11.86
N ILE A 301 -12.83 3.12 11.64
CA ILE A 301 -12.59 2.08 12.67
C ILE A 301 -11.81 2.65 13.86
N ARG A 302 -10.85 3.54 13.62
CA ARG A 302 -10.11 4.21 14.70
C ARG A 302 -11.01 5.08 15.56
N ALA A 303 -11.90 5.86 14.95
CA ALA A 303 -12.79 6.76 15.66
C ALA A 303 -13.79 6.02 16.58
N SER A 304 -14.32 4.87 16.15
CA SER A 304 -15.17 4.03 17.00
C SER A 304 -14.38 3.30 18.10
N SER A 305 -13.12 2.96 17.83
CA SER A 305 -12.23 2.31 18.80
C SER A 305 -11.56 3.26 19.80
N SER A 306 -11.66 4.59 19.65
CA SER A 306 -11.21 5.55 20.68
C SER A 306 -12.35 6.04 21.59
N THR A 307 -13.56 6.18 21.07
CA THR A 307 -14.72 6.81 21.75
C THR A 307 -15.23 6.08 23.00
N GLY A 308 -14.98 4.78 23.15
CA GLY A 308 -15.21 4.04 24.40
C GLY A 308 -14.26 4.37 25.56
N ALA A 309 -13.26 5.25 25.39
CA ALA A 309 -12.32 5.63 26.46
C ALA A 309 -12.43 7.11 26.88
N THR A 310 -13.10 7.97 26.10
CA THR A 310 -13.29 9.38 26.46
C THR A 310 -14.58 9.90 25.84
N GLY A 311 -15.54 10.27 26.69
CA GLY A 311 -16.69 11.09 26.32
C GLY A 311 -16.24 12.48 25.90
N TRP A 312 -15.71 12.59 24.69
CA TRP A 312 -15.44 13.88 24.04
C TRP A 312 -16.48 14.08 22.95
N SER A 313 -17.64 14.55 23.38
CA SER A 313 -18.52 15.34 22.53
C SER A 313 -17.79 16.64 22.21
N SER A 314 -17.23 16.79 21.00
CA SER A 314 -16.93 18.11 20.48
C SER A 314 -18.24 18.77 20.01
N PRO A 315 -18.45 20.07 20.30
CA PRO A 315 -19.73 20.72 20.11
C PRO A 315 -20.00 20.94 18.61
N THR A 316 -21.27 20.81 18.25
CA THR A 316 -21.86 21.36 17.02
C THR A 316 -21.42 22.81 16.82
N GLY A 317 -20.88 23.11 15.63
CA GLY A 317 -20.72 24.43 15.05
C GLY A 317 -20.92 24.31 13.55
#